data_AF-A0A831LTH9-F1
#
_entry.id   AF-A0A831LTH9-F1
#
_cell.length_a   1.000
_cell.length_b   1.000
_cell.length_c   1.000
_cell.angle_alpha   90.00
_cell.angle_beta   90.00
_cell.angle_gamma   90.00
#
_symmetry.space_group_name_H-M   'P 1'
#
loop_
_entity.id
_entity.type
_entity.pdbx_description
1 polymer ?
#
loop_
_entity_poly.entity_id
_entity_poly.type
_entity_poly.pdbx_seq_one_letter_code
_entity_poly.pdbx_strand_id
1 'polypeptide(L)'
;MTHPARFLLVGTMNPEEGELRPQFLDRFGLCVTVRGIENMAQRREVIRRRMAFEENPEDFAKAWTQAEHALRQQVARARQTLDNVALPDAILDRAIGISLAMGVQGHRSDLAIVRAARALAALLERDRVGDEEIFEAAMLVLPHRIGGEAMEERSDLRGRLQKAFSGEKVEQGEGSNIPESAEELDDWESSMEVPGATAAGSLLFSFLKKKVPNAS
;
A
#
# COMPACT_ATOMS: atom_id res chain seq x y z
N MET A 1 -37.45 9.10 -4.50
CA MET A 1 -37.09 7.69 -4.29
C MET A 1 -35.59 7.61 -4.13
N THR A 2 -35.11 6.93 -3.09
CA THR A 2 -33.68 6.79 -2.78
C THR A 2 -33.38 5.30 -2.72
N HIS A 3 -32.40 4.83 -3.50
CA HIS A 3 -31.97 3.43 -3.49
C HIS A 3 -30.65 3.30 -2.74
N PRO A 4 -30.50 2.31 -1.83
CA PRO A 4 -29.25 2.10 -1.11
C PRO A 4 -28.16 1.62 -2.07
N ALA A 5 -27.05 2.36 -2.15
CA ALA A 5 -25.86 1.99 -2.90
C ALA A 5 -24.66 1.91 -1.95
N ARG A 6 -24.02 0.73 -1.88
CA ARG A 6 -22.79 0.51 -1.12
C ARG A 6 -21.80 -0.24 -2.01
N PHE A 7 -20.79 0.48 -2.49
CA PHE A 7 -19.77 -0.05 -3.41
C PHE A 7 -18.39 0.50 -3.05
N LEU A 8 -17.34 -0.18 -3.55
CA LEU A 8 -15.97 0.32 -3.49
C LEU A 8 -15.71 1.17 -4.73
N LEU A 9 -15.28 2.42 -4.54
CA LEU A 9 -14.84 3.28 -5.64
C LEU A 9 -13.36 3.04 -5.91
N VAL A 10 -13.03 2.70 -7.16
CA VAL A 10 -11.65 2.64 -7.65
C VAL A 10 -11.54 3.64 -8.81
N GLY A 11 -10.61 4.57 -8.68
CA GLY A 11 -10.28 5.54 -9.74
C GLY A 11 -8.87 5.29 -10.24
N THR A 12 -8.68 5.33 -11.55
CA THR A 12 -7.36 5.33 -12.19
C THR A 12 -7.13 6.72 -12.77
N MET A 13 -5.94 7.27 -12.56
CA MET A 13 -5.56 8.59 -13.08
C MET A 13 -4.33 8.42 -13.95
N ASN A 14 -4.36 9.00 -15.15
CA ASN A 14 -3.19 9.19 -15.98
C ASN A 14 -2.64 10.60 -15.72
N PRO A 15 -1.46 10.77 -15.11
CA PRO A 15 -0.87 12.09 -14.85
C PRO A 15 -0.69 12.92 -16.13
N GLU A 16 -0.50 12.27 -17.29
CA GLU A 16 -0.34 12.93 -18.58
C GLU A 16 -1.61 13.66 -19.05
N GLU A 17 -2.78 13.30 -18.52
CA GLU A 17 -4.08 13.92 -18.85
C GLU A 17 -4.41 15.13 -17.96
N GLY A 18 -3.51 15.48 -17.04
CA GLY A 18 -3.64 16.60 -16.12
C GLY A 18 -3.94 16.19 -14.68
N GLU A 19 -3.74 17.13 -13.77
CA GLU A 19 -3.88 16.88 -12.33
C GLU A 19 -5.33 16.98 -11.87
N LEU A 20 -5.76 16.01 -11.04
CA LEU A 20 -7.03 16.11 -10.33
C LEU A 20 -6.98 17.24 -9.31
N ARG A 21 -8.05 18.03 -9.25
CA ARG A 21 -8.15 19.09 -8.24
C ARG A 21 -8.02 18.50 -6.83
N PRO A 22 -7.29 19.16 -5.92
CA PRO A 22 -7.06 18.67 -4.55
C PRO A 22 -8.35 18.31 -3.80
N GLN A 23 -9.48 18.98 -4.09
CA GLN A 23 -10.76 18.69 -3.42
C GLN A 23 -11.36 17.31 -3.78
N PHE A 24 -10.96 16.72 -4.90
CA PHE A 24 -11.35 15.36 -5.28
C PHE A 24 -10.40 14.32 -4.69
N LEU A 25 -9.09 14.58 -4.76
CA LEU A 25 -8.07 13.71 -4.18
C LEU A 25 -8.29 13.52 -2.68
N ASP A 26 -8.62 14.60 -1.96
CA ASP A 26 -8.91 14.55 -0.52
C ASP A 26 -10.09 13.61 -0.15
N ARG A 27 -10.96 13.26 -1.10
CA ARG A 27 -12.08 12.32 -0.89
C ARG A 27 -11.69 10.86 -1.10
N PHE A 28 -10.55 10.58 -1.71
CA PHE A 28 -10.01 9.23 -1.79
C PHE A 28 -9.36 8.85 -0.46
N GLY A 29 -9.72 7.67 0.04
CA GLY A 29 -9.17 7.14 1.29
C GLY A 29 -7.70 6.74 1.14
N LEU A 30 -7.38 6.04 0.05
CA LEU A 30 -6.06 5.47 -0.23
C LEU A 30 -5.62 5.85 -1.64
N CYS A 31 -4.33 6.05 -1.84
CA CYS A 31 -3.69 6.27 -3.14
C CYS A 31 -2.50 5.33 -3.29
N VAL A 32 -2.47 4.60 -4.41
CA VAL A 32 -1.38 3.68 -4.77
C VAL A 32 -0.81 4.10 -6.12
N THR A 33 0.51 4.16 -6.23
CA THR A 33 1.19 4.31 -7.52
C THR A 33 1.60 2.95 -8.00
N VAL A 34 1.18 2.62 -9.22
CA VAL A 34 1.62 1.43 -9.92
C VAL A 34 2.77 1.84 -10.84
N ARG A 35 3.94 1.23 -10.65
CA ARG A 35 5.10 1.43 -11.54
C ARG A 35 5.25 0.22 -12.44
N GLY A 36 5.73 0.47 -13.65
CA GLY A 36 6.12 -0.60 -14.57
C GLY A 36 7.22 -1.46 -13.95
N ILE A 37 7.21 -2.76 -14.25
CA ILE A 37 8.28 -3.67 -13.85
C ILE A 37 9.49 -3.40 -14.73
N GLU A 38 10.63 -3.06 -14.14
CA GLU A 38 11.90 -2.81 -14.86
C GLU A 38 12.76 -4.08 -14.93
N ASN A 39 12.70 -4.95 -13.92
CA ASN A 39 13.45 -6.19 -13.86
C ASN A 39 13.07 -7.16 -15.00
N MET A 40 14.06 -7.59 -15.77
CA MET A 40 13.86 -8.44 -16.95
C MET A 40 13.22 -9.79 -16.61
N ALA A 41 13.63 -10.43 -15.50
CA ALA A 41 13.10 -11.73 -15.10
C ALA A 41 11.61 -11.62 -14.72
N GLN A 42 11.25 -10.61 -13.92
CA GLN A 42 9.86 -10.31 -13.55
C GLN A 42 9.01 -9.98 -14.78
N ARG A 43 9.52 -9.17 -15.72
CA ARG A 43 8.80 -8.87 -16.97
C ARG A 43 8.55 -10.13 -17.80
N ARG A 44 9.57 -10.98 -17.94
CA ARG A 44 9.46 -12.26 -18.65
C ARG A 44 8.40 -13.14 -18.02
N GLU A 45 8.35 -13.20 -16.69
CA GLU A 45 7.37 -13.99 -15.96
C GLU A 45 5.93 -13.49 -16.17
N VAL A 46 5.70 -12.17 -16.14
CA VAL A 46 4.39 -11.59 -16.46
C VAL A 46 3.94 -11.97 -17.87
N ILE A 47 4.83 -11.88 -18.85
CA ILE A 47 4.52 -12.27 -20.24
C ILE A 47 4.20 -13.76 -20.33
N ARG A 48 4.99 -14.64 -19.69
CA ARG A 48 4.73 -16.09 -19.66
C ARG A 48 3.37 -16.42 -19.05
N ARG A 49 3.04 -15.83 -17.89
CA ARG A 49 1.73 -16.02 -17.24
C ARG A 49 0.59 -15.57 -18.14
N ARG A 50 0.78 -14.45 -18.84
CA ARG A 50 -0.23 -13.94 -19.79
C ARG A 50 -0.45 -14.93 -20.95
N MET A 51 0.63 -15.45 -21.54
CA MET A 51 0.54 -16.43 -22.62
C MET A 51 -0.12 -17.74 -22.15
N ALA A 52 0.24 -18.24 -20.96
CA ALA A 52 -0.37 -19.44 -20.39
C ALA A 52 -1.88 -19.27 -20.16
N PHE A 53 -2.32 -18.09 -19.72
CA PHE A 53 -3.73 -17.77 -19.59
C PHE A 53 -4.45 -17.71 -20.96
N GLU A 54 -3.80 -17.17 -21.99
CA GLU A 54 -4.39 -17.12 -23.35
C GLU A 54 -4.49 -18.49 -24.02
N GLU A 55 -3.53 -19.38 -23.75
CA GLU A 55 -3.52 -20.75 -24.27
C GLU A 55 -4.60 -21.62 -23.62
N ASN A 56 -4.72 -21.58 -22.28
CA ASN A 56 -5.74 -22.33 -21.56
C ASN A 56 -6.17 -21.59 -20.27
N PRO A 57 -7.23 -20.77 -20.34
CA PRO A 57 -7.71 -20.01 -19.19
C PRO A 57 -8.16 -20.88 -18.01
N GLU A 58 -8.73 -22.06 -18.29
CA GLU A 58 -9.26 -22.95 -17.25
C GLU A 58 -8.15 -23.59 -16.42
N ASP A 59 -7.12 -24.14 -17.07
CA ASP A 59 -6.02 -24.77 -16.35
C ASP A 59 -5.14 -23.74 -15.65
N PHE A 60 -4.98 -22.55 -16.24
CA PHE A 60 -4.38 -21.41 -15.54
C PHE A 60 -5.18 -21.09 -14.26
N ALA A 61 -6.50 -20.91 -14.34
CA ALA A 61 -7.32 -20.60 -13.17
C ALA A 61 -7.26 -21.71 -12.10
N LYS A 62 -7.26 -22.98 -12.50
CA LYS A 62 -7.08 -24.12 -11.58
C LYS A 62 -5.76 -24.03 -10.82
N ALA A 63 -4.66 -23.68 -11.49
CA ALA A 63 -3.34 -23.52 -10.85
C ALA A 63 -3.32 -22.45 -9.75
N TRP A 64 -4.15 -21.40 -9.86
CA TRP A 64 -4.21 -20.31 -8.88
C TRP A 64 -5.32 -20.45 -7.83
N THR A 65 -6.20 -21.46 -7.96
CA THR A 65 -7.39 -21.63 -7.11
C THR A 65 -7.05 -21.70 -5.62
N GLN A 66 -5.97 -22.40 -5.26
CA GLN A 66 -5.56 -22.53 -3.85
C GLN A 66 -5.15 -21.17 -3.25
N ALA A 67 -4.34 -20.40 -3.97
CA ALA A 67 -3.89 -19.08 -3.53
C ALA A 67 -5.05 -18.09 -3.43
N GLU A 68 -5.95 -18.10 -4.42
CA GLU A 68 -7.17 -17.27 -4.39
C GLU A 68 -8.06 -17.63 -3.20
N HIS A 69 -8.28 -18.92 -2.94
CA HIS A 69 -9.10 -19.37 -1.83
C HIS A 69 -8.49 -18.97 -0.46
N ALA A 70 -7.17 -19.10 -0.30
CA ALA A 70 -6.47 -18.64 0.90
C ALA A 70 -6.65 -17.13 1.12
N LEU A 71 -6.48 -16.31 0.07
CA LEU A 71 -6.70 -14.87 0.15
C LEU A 71 -8.16 -14.53 0.47
N ARG A 72 -9.12 -15.23 -0.15
CA ARG A 72 -10.56 -15.07 0.12
C ARG A 72 -10.87 -15.33 1.59
N GLN A 73 -10.37 -16.43 2.14
CA GLN A 73 -10.53 -16.76 3.56
C GLN A 73 -9.91 -15.70 4.46
N GLN A 74 -8.72 -15.20 4.10
CA GLN A 74 -8.05 -14.15 4.85
C GLN A 74 -8.89 -12.87 4.92
N VAL A 75 -9.42 -12.42 3.79
CA VAL A 75 -10.29 -11.23 3.72
C VAL A 75 -11.59 -11.47 4.50
N ALA A 76 -12.19 -12.66 4.40
CA ALA A 76 -13.40 -12.99 5.14
C ALA A 76 -13.18 -12.95 6.66
N ARG A 77 -12.08 -13.52 7.14
CA ARG A 77 -11.71 -13.50 8.56
C ARG A 77 -11.43 -12.07 9.05
N ALA A 78 -10.64 -11.30 8.29
CA ALA A 78 -10.33 -9.91 8.63
C ALA A 78 -11.60 -9.06 8.78
N ARG A 79 -12.61 -9.26 7.92
CA ARG A 79 -13.91 -8.57 8.04
C ARG A 79 -14.67 -8.96 9.32
N GLN A 80 -14.58 -10.21 9.76
CA GLN A 80 -15.24 -10.68 10.98
C GLN A 80 -14.56 -10.16 12.24
N THR A 81 -13.23 -10.01 12.22
CA THR A 81 -12.46 -9.58 13.38
C THR A 81 -12.22 -8.08 13.46
N LEU A 82 -12.51 -7.33 12.40
CA LEU A 82 -12.19 -5.90 12.27
C LEU A 82 -12.67 -5.05 13.45
N ASP A 83 -13.86 -5.33 13.99
CA ASP A 83 -14.43 -4.57 15.11
C ASP A 83 -13.80 -4.92 16.47
N ASN A 84 -13.10 -6.06 16.55
CA ASN A 84 -12.39 -6.51 17.75
C ASN A 84 -10.93 -6.07 17.78
N VAL A 85 -10.39 -5.47 16.71
CA VAL A 85 -9.02 -4.98 16.67
C VAL A 85 -8.91 -3.73 17.54
N ALA A 86 -8.12 -3.83 18.61
CA ALA A 86 -7.89 -2.73 19.54
C ALA A 86 -7.05 -1.62 18.88
N LEU A 87 -7.43 -0.37 19.18
CA LEU A 87 -6.66 0.82 18.85
C LEU A 87 -6.22 1.49 20.17
N PRO A 88 -4.99 1.23 20.64
CA PRO A 88 -4.47 1.90 21.83
C PRO A 88 -4.36 3.41 21.62
N ASP A 89 -4.58 4.22 22.66
CA ASP A 89 -4.50 5.69 22.57
C ASP A 89 -3.13 6.16 22.08
N ALA A 90 -2.04 5.52 22.52
CA ALA A 90 -0.70 5.84 22.04
C ALA A 90 -0.53 5.68 20.51
N ILE A 91 -1.26 4.74 19.90
CA ILE A 91 -1.25 4.50 18.45
C ILE A 91 -2.10 5.54 17.72
N LEU A 92 -3.20 5.99 18.34
CA LEU A 92 -3.96 7.12 17.84
C LEU A 92 -3.13 8.41 17.88
N ASP A 93 -2.42 8.66 18.98
CA ASP A 93 -1.50 9.80 19.13
C ASP A 93 -0.39 9.77 18.08
N ARG A 94 0.16 8.59 17.78
CA ARG A 94 1.12 8.38 16.68
C ARG A 94 0.54 8.80 15.34
N ALA A 95 -0.66 8.33 15.00
CA ALA A 95 -1.31 8.64 13.73
C ALA A 95 -1.50 10.16 13.55
N ILE A 96 -1.96 10.83 14.60
CA ILE A 96 -2.16 12.29 14.62
C ILE A 96 -0.81 13.00 14.51
N GLY A 97 0.20 12.57 15.27
CA GLY A 97 1.55 13.13 15.23
C GLY A 97 2.16 13.08 13.83
N ILE A 98 1.95 11.98 13.09
CA ILE A 98 2.42 11.84 11.70
C ILE A 98 1.69 12.83 10.78
N SER A 99 0.36 12.91 10.84
CA SER A 99 -0.39 13.88 10.03
C SER A 99 0.08 15.32 10.26
N LEU A 100 0.31 15.69 11.53
CA LEU A 100 0.80 17.01 11.92
C LEU A 100 2.22 17.26 11.40
N ALA A 101 3.14 16.31 11.59
CA ALA A 101 4.52 16.41 11.12
C ALA A 101 4.62 16.52 9.59
N MET A 102 3.70 15.87 8.88
CA MET A 102 3.61 15.92 7.42
C MET A 102 2.83 17.14 6.89
N GLY A 103 2.37 18.04 7.77
CA GLY A 103 1.68 19.27 7.40
C GLY A 103 0.27 19.07 6.81
N VAL A 104 -0.29 17.87 6.93
CA VAL A 104 -1.61 17.55 6.37
C VAL A 104 -2.71 18.14 7.25
N GLN A 105 -3.62 18.88 6.63
CA GLN A 105 -4.68 19.59 7.34
C GLN A 105 -5.95 18.73 7.48
N GLY A 106 -6.56 18.79 8.67
CA GLY A 106 -7.88 18.22 8.96
C GLY A 106 -7.89 16.72 9.29
N HIS A 107 -8.98 16.28 9.92
CA HIS A 107 -9.08 14.93 10.51
C HIS A 107 -9.30 13.78 9.51
N ARG A 108 -9.38 14.08 8.22
CA ARG A 108 -9.64 13.05 7.19
C ARG A 108 -8.44 12.13 7.02
N SER A 109 -7.22 12.66 7.09
CA SER A 109 -6.00 11.85 7.07
C SER A 109 -5.94 10.94 8.29
N ASP A 110 -6.14 11.50 9.49
CA ASP A 110 -6.07 10.76 10.76
C ASP A 110 -7.03 9.56 10.74
N LEU A 111 -8.29 9.82 10.38
CA LEU A 111 -9.32 8.78 10.33
C LEU A 111 -9.03 7.74 9.24
N ALA A 112 -8.50 8.15 8.09
CA ALA A 112 -8.12 7.23 7.01
C ALA A 112 -6.93 6.35 7.41
N ILE A 113 -5.90 6.91 8.05
CA ILE A 113 -4.75 6.17 8.58
C ILE A 113 -5.23 5.13 9.59
N VAL A 114 -5.98 5.54 10.60
CA VAL A 114 -6.46 4.64 11.65
C VAL A 114 -7.34 3.52 11.09
N ARG A 115 -8.25 3.82 10.16
CA ARG A 115 -9.11 2.80 9.54
C ARG A 115 -8.31 1.83 8.67
N ALA A 116 -7.36 2.33 7.90
CA ALA A 116 -6.50 1.50 7.06
C ALA A 116 -5.59 0.61 7.91
N ALA A 117 -4.99 1.15 8.98
CA ALA A 117 -4.15 0.42 9.92
C ALA A 117 -4.94 -0.67 10.67
N ARG A 118 -6.16 -0.37 11.11
CA ARG A 118 -7.05 -1.36 11.74
C ARG A 118 -7.44 -2.48 10.77
N ALA A 119 -7.72 -2.13 9.51
CA ALA A 119 -8.00 -3.12 8.47
C ALA A 119 -6.76 -3.99 8.16
N LEU A 120 -5.56 -3.39 8.14
CA LEU A 120 -4.31 -4.10 7.94
C LEU A 120 -3.99 -5.05 9.11
N ALA A 121 -4.14 -4.59 10.36
CA ALA A 121 -4.00 -5.44 11.54
C ALA A 121 -4.95 -6.66 11.49
N ALA A 122 -6.22 -6.44 11.11
CA ALA A 122 -7.17 -7.53 10.92
C ALA A 122 -6.74 -8.51 9.81
N LEU A 123 -6.22 -7.99 8.68
CA LEU A 123 -5.67 -8.81 7.60
C LEU A 123 -4.41 -9.58 8.01
N LEU A 124 -3.63 -9.05 8.95
CA LEU A 124 -2.44 -9.68 9.51
C LEU A 124 -2.75 -10.57 10.72
N GLU A 125 -4.03 -10.75 11.07
CA GLU A 125 -4.51 -11.53 12.22
C GLU A 125 -3.99 -11.03 13.57
N ARG A 126 -3.73 -9.73 13.67
CA ARG A 126 -3.35 -9.05 14.91
C ARG A 126 -4.61 -8.63 15.69
N ASP A 127 -4.52 -8.67 17.01
CA ASP A 127 -5.60 -8.23 17.92
C ASP A 127 -5.59 -6.72 18.19
N ARG A 128 -4.50 -6.04 17.81
CA ARG A 128 -4.27 -4.62 18.03
C ARG A 128 -3.50 -4.01 16.88
N VAL A 129 -3.68 -2.70 16.68
CA VAL A 129 -2.87 -1.91 15.76
C VAL A 129 -1.51 -1.60 16.41
N GLY A 130 -0.42 -1.75 15.66
CA GLY A 130 0.92 -1.34 16.05
C GLY A 130 1.51 -0.25 15.15
N ASP A 131 2.75 0.13 15.43
CA ASP A 131 3.48 1.17 14.68
C ASP A 131 3.66 0.80 13.20
N GLU A 132 3.90 -0.48 12.91
CA GLU A 132 4.04 -1.01 11.54
C GLU A 132 2.78 -0.77 10.69
N GLU A 133 1.59 -1.03 11.24
CA GLU A 133 0.34 -0.80 10.52
C GLU A 133 0.08 0.68 10.27
N ILE A 134 0.41 1.54 11.24
CA ILE A 134 0.30 2.98 11.07
C ILE A 134 1.23 3.48 9.98
N PHE A 135 2.46 2.96 9.93
CA PHE A 135 3.45 3.33 8.91
C PHE A 135 2.95 2.98 7.50
N GLU A 136 2.53 1.72 7.31
CA GLU A 136 1.99 1.25 6.03
C GLU A 136 0.71 1.99 5.63
N ALA A 137 -0.18 2.26 6.58
CA ALA A 137 -1.39 3.05 6.33
C ALA A 137 -1.05 4.48 5.92
N ALA A 138 -0.10 5.14 6.58
CA ALA A 138 0.35 6.49 6.26
C ALA A 138 0.94 6.56 4.84
N MET A 139 1.72 5.56 4.43
CA MET A 139 2.26 5.44 3.06
C MET A 139 1.18 5.36 1.98
N LEU A 140 -0.03 4.90 2.31
CA LEU A 140 -1.18 4.82 1.39
C LEU A 140 -2.10 6.04 1.47
N VAL A 141 -2.19 6.70 2.63
CA VAL A 141 -3.16 7.78 2.88
C VAL A 141 -2.60 9.16 2.57
N LEU A 142 -1.32 9.40 2.83
CA LEU A 142 -0.72 10.73 2.77
C LEU A 142 -0.22 11.20 1.39
N PRO A 143 0.21 10.34 0.44
CA PRO A 143 0.81 10.81 -0.81
C PRO A 143 -0.02 11.84 -1.59
N HIS A 144 -1.35 11.71 -1.57
CA HIS A 144 -2.27 12.60 -2.28
C HIS A 144 -2.85 13.72 -1.41
N ARG A 145 -2.37 13.86 -0.17
CA ARG A 145 -2.83 14.84 0.83
C ARG A 145 -1.75 15.85 1.23
N ILE A 146 -0.49 15.52 0.98
CA ILE A 146 0.64 16.45 1.12
C ILE A 146 0.59 17.37 -0.12
N GLY A 147 0.57 18.69 0.11
CA GLY A 147 0.31 19.66 -0.96
C GLY A 147 1.47 19.80 -1.96
N GLY A 148 1.14 19.94 -3.24
CA GLY A 148 1.91 20.73 -4.21
C GLY A 148 3.13 20.10 -4.88
N GLU A 149 3.63 18.97 -4.43
CA GLU A 149 4.78 18.30 -5.06
C GLU A 149 4.33 17.06 -5.82
N ALA A 150 4.82 16.92 -7.05
CA ALA A 150 4.43 15.89 -7.99
C ALA A 150 4.45 14.50 -7.32
N MET A 151 3.51 13.64 -7.70
CA MET A 151 3.38 12.25 -7.22
C MET A 151 4.67 11.40 -7.42
N GLU A 152 5.69 11.95 -8.07
CA GLU A 152 7.00 11.40 -8.37
C GLU A 152 7.98 11.45 -7.17
N GLU A 153 7.86 12.38 -6.21
CA GLU A 153 8.78 12.51 -5.06
C GLU A 153 8.49 11.54 -3.90
N ARG A 154 7.98 10.34 -4.21
CA ARG A 154 7.73 9.27 -3.21
C ARG A 154 9.01 8.67 -2.61
N SER A 155 10.16 8.83 -3.27
CA SER A 155 11.44 8.38 -2.73
C SER A 155 11.78 9.12 -1.42
N ASP A 156 11.43 10.41 -1.34
CA ASP A 156 11.62 11.22 -0.14
C ASP A 156 10.51 10.99 0.91
N LEU A 157 9.28 10.67 0.46
CA LEU A 157 8.14 10.44 1.37
C LEU A 157 8.42 9.38 2.45
N ARG A 158 9.04 8.25 2.08
CA ARG A 158 9.36 7.19 3.06
C ARG A 158 10.35 7.70 4.11
N GLY A 159 11.37 8.45 3.69
CA GLY A 159 12.36 9.06 4.60
C GLY A 159 11.74 10.11 5.52
N ARG A 160 10.91 10.99 4.98
CA ARG A 160 10.12 11.97 5.75
C ARG A 160 9.20 11.30 6.76
N LEU A 161 8.51 10.23 6.35
CA LEU A 161 7.66 9.45 7.27
C LEU A 161 8.46 8.75 8.35
N GLN A 162 9.64 8.23 8.02
CA GLN A 162 10.50 7.59 9.01
C GLN A 162 11.01 8.59 10.05
N LYS A 163 11.37 9.81 9.63
CA LYS A 163 11.70 10.93 10.54
C LYS A 163 10.50 11.34 11.40
N ALA A 164 9.31 11.46 10.79
CA ALA A 164 8.07 11.74 11.53
C ALA A 164 7.78 10.65 12.59
N PHE A 165 8.07 9.39 12.28
CA PHE A 165 7.93 8.27 13.20
C PHE A 165 8.98 8.26 14.33
N SER A 166 10.22 8.66 14.05
CA SER A 166 11.27 8.77 15.07
C SER A 166 11.12 10.02 15.96
N GLY A 167 10.20 10.92 15.61
CA GLY A 167 9.99 12.19 16.33
C GLY A 167 10.99 13.29 15.96
N GLU A 168 11.73 13.10 14.88
CA GLU A 168 12.64 14.10 14.32
C GLU A 168 11.86 15.18 13.56
N LYS A 169 12.42 16.38 13.47
CA LYS A 169 11.83 17.44 12.65
C LYS A 169 11.88 17.02 11.17
N VAL A 170 10.71 16.96 10.55
CA VAL A 170 10.59 16.84 9.09
C VAL A 170 10.89 18.20 8.50
N GLU A 171 12.06 18.34 7.86
CA GLU A 171 12.38 19.54 7.07
C GLU A 171 11.44 19.61 5.87
N GLN A 172 10.82 20.76 5.65
CA GLN A 172 10.12 21.05 4.39
C GLN A 172 11.20 21.39 3.37
N GLY A 173 11.33 20.57 2.32
CA GLY A 173 12.39 20.71 1.33
C GLY A 173 12.34 22.07 0.63
N GLU A 174 13.43 22.83 0.73
CA GLU A 174 13.79 23.85 -0.25
C GLU A 174 14.55 23.17 -1.40
N GLY A 175 14.25 23.61 -2.63
CA GLY A 175 14.69 23.09 -3.93
C GLY A 175 16.07 22.42 -4.05
N SER A 176 16.04 21.30 -4.78
CA SER A 176 17.08 20.73 -5.66
C SER A 176 18.52 20.64 -5.13
N ASN A 177 18.96 19.41 -4.85
CA ASN A 177 20.28 18.93 -5.26
C ASN A 177 20.27 17.40 -5.30
N ILE A 178 20.55 16.82 -6.47
CA ILE A 178 20.74 15.38 -6.66
C ILE A 178 22.21 15.08 -6.43
N PRO A 179 22.60 14.18 -5.50
CA PRO A 179 23.85 13.46 -5.60
C PRO A 179 23.64 12.14 -6.34
N GLU A 180 24.45 11.94 -7.37
CA GLU A 180 24.62 10.68 -8.10
C GLU A 180 25.17 9.55 -7.21
N SER A 181 24.74 8.33 -7.58
CA SER A 181 25.40 7.03 -7.37
C SER A 181 25.34 6.38 -5.97
N ALA A 182 24.73 5.19 -5.96
CA ALA A 182 25.15 4.06 -5.13
C ALA A 182 24.76 2.77 -5.88
N GLU A 183 25.75 2.18 -6.55
CA GLU A 183 25.69 0.81 -7.05
C GLU A 183 25.77 -0.20 -5.88
N GLU A 184 25.27 -1.39 -6.17
CA GLU A 184 25.42 -2.67 -5.47
C GLU A 184 24.61 -2.88 -4.18
N LEU A 185 23.60 -3.77 -4.29
CA LEU A 185 23.53 -5.00 -3.52
C LEU A 185 22.60 -5.99 -4.25
N ASP A 186 23.24 -6.97 -4.88
CA ASP A 186 22.66 -8.16 -5.49
C ASP A 186 22.34 -9.18 -4.38
N ASP A 187 21.08 -9.59 -4.24
CA ASP A 187 20.72 -10.80 -3.50
C ASP A 187 19.45 -11.41 -4.11
N TRP A 188 19.66 -12.36 -5.02
CA TRP A 188 18.63 -13.14 -5.68
C TRP A 188 18.49 -14.48 -4.95
N GLU A 189 17.42 -14.67 -4.17
CA GLU A 189 16.77 -15.98 -4.00
C GLU A 189 15.50 -15.87 -3.15
N SER A 190 14.33 -15.95 -3.80
CA SER A 190 13.20 -16.78 -3.35
C SER A 190 12.03 -16.64 -4.32
N SER A 191 11.90 -17.66 -5.16
CA SER A 191 10.78 -17.99 -6.04
C SER A 191 9.41 -17.83 -5.37
N MET A 192 8.82 -16.64 -5.51
CA MET A 192 7.40 -16.37 -5.76
C MET A 192 7.25 -14.86 -5.92
N GLU A 193 7.37 -14.39 -7.15
CA GLU A 193 7.16 -12.98 -7.48
C GLU A 193 5.68 -12.74 -7.75
N VAL A 194 5.08 -11.96 -6.85
CA VAL A 194 3.72 -11.42 -6.96
C VAL A 194 3.81 -10.11 -7.75
N PRO A 195 2.86 -9.80 -8.66
CA PRO A 195 2.95 -8.61 -9.50
C PRO A 195 2.86 -7.31 -8.69
N GLY A 196 3.86 -6.45 -8.86
CA GLY A 196 3.94 -5.12 -8.26
C GLY A 196 5.31 -4.89 -7.63
N ALA A 197 6.27 -4.36 -8.38
CA ALA A 197 7.65 -4.16 -7.93
C ALA A 197 7.79 -3.28 -6.67
N THR A 198 6.74 -2.54 -6.29
CA THR A 198 6.68 -1.74 -5.05
C THR A 198 6.07 -2.48 -3.84
N ALA A 199 5.46 -3.65 -4.05
CA ALA A 199 4.84 -4.48 -3.00
C ALA A 199 5.86 -5.41 -2.30
N ALA A 200 7.07 -5.53 -2.85
CA ALA A 200 8.13 -6.44 -2.37
C ALA A 200 8.60 -6.13 -0.93
N GLY A 201 8.31 -4.94 -0.38
CA GLY A 201 8.60 -4.57 1.01
C GLY A 201 7.38 -4.52 1.94
N SER A 202 6.18 -4.87 1.45
CA SER A 202 4.95 -4.73 2.24
C SER A 202 4.71 -5.95 3.12
N LEU A 203 4.47 -5.69 4.42
CA LEU A 203 4.22 -6.70 5.44
C LEU A 203 3.09 -7.66 5.06
N LEU A 204 2.07 -7.18 4.35
CA LEU A 204 0.94 -7.96 3.89
C LEU A 204 1.35 -9.08 2.93
N PHE A 205 2.20 -8.80 1.95
CA PHE A 205 2.59 -9.79 0.94
C PHE A 205 3.51 -10.85 1.54
N SER A 206 4.41 -10.45 2.44
CA SER A 206 5.22 -11.40 3.22
C SER A 206 4.36 -12.32 4.08
N PHE A 207 3.30 -11.78 4.69
CA PHE A 207 2.33 -12.57 5.46
C PHE A 207 1.53 -13.53 4.58
N LEU A 208 1.01 -13.06 3.45
CA LEU A 208 0.25 -13.90 2.51
C LEU A 208 1.11 -15.01 1.92
N LYS A 209 2.38 -14.75 1.60
CA LYS A 209 3.33 -15.76 1.10
C LYS A 209 3.54 -16.90 2.11
N LYS A 210 3.56 -16.59 3.42
CA LYS A 210 3.64 -17.62 4.48
C LYS A 210 2.36 -18.47 4.58
N LYS A 211 1.22 -17.93 4.15
CA LYS A 211 -0.09 -18.60 4.25
C LYS A 211 -0.46 -19.47 3.06
N VAL A 212 0.07 -19.15 1.88
CA VAL A 212 -0.09 -20.01 0.70
C VAL A 212 0.97 -21.11 0.80
N PRO A 213 0.60 -22.38 0.99
CA PRO A 213 1.57 -23.48 0.90
C PRO A 213 2.20 -23.41 -0.49
N ASN A 214 3.53 -23.54 -0.59
CA ASN A 214 4.23 -23.55 -1.87
C ASN A 214 3.47 -24.46 -2.86
N ALA A 215 2.83 -23.86 -3.86
CA ALA A 215 2.31 -24.59 -4.99
C ALA A 215 3.52 -25.25 -5.66
N SER A 216 3.60 -26.56 -5.51
CA SER A 216 4.66 -27.40 -6.10
C SER A 216 4.42 -27.54 -7.60
#